data_AF-A0A497SKE1-F1
#
_entry.id   AF-A0A497SKE1-F1
#
_cell.length_a   1.000
_cell.length_b   1.000
_cell.length_c   1.000
_cell.angle_alpha   90.00
_cell.angle_beta   90.00
_cell.angle_gamma   90.00
#
_symmetry.space_group_name_H-M   'P 1'
#
loop_
_entity.id
_entity.type
_entity.pdbx_description
1 polymer ?
#
loop_
_entity_poly.entity_id
_entity_poly.type
_entity_poly.pdbx_seq_one_letter_code
_entity_poly.pdbx_strand_id
1 'polypeptide(L)' 'MISAIILAAGAGSRFGDNTPKQFAKLAGLPILVHTLK' A
#
# COMPACT_ATOMS: atom_id res chain seq x y z
N MET A 1 -16.13 18.18 9.13
CA MET A 1 -14.87 17.74 8.48
C MET A 1 -14.76 16.25 8.72
N ILE A 2 -14.61 15.44 7.67
CA ILE A 2 -14.43 13.99 7.78
C ILE A 2 -13.08 13.68 7.14
N SER A 3 -12.26 12.92 7.85
CA SER A 3 -10.91 12.55 7.43
C SER A 3 -10.70 11.05 7.61
N ALA A 4 -9.87 10.46 6.76
CA ALA A 4 -9.41 9.08 6.88
C ALA A 4 -7.89 9.05 7.14
N ILE A 5 -7.43 8.03 7.86
CA ILE A 5 -6.01 7.77 8.10
C ILE A 5 -5.68 6.42 7.48
N ILE A 6 -4.68 6.39 6.60
CA ILE A 6 -4.21 5.17 5.95
C ILE A 6 -2.83 4.82 6.49
N LEU A 7 -2.72 3.66 7.12
CA LEU A 7 -1.45 3.15 7.62
C LEU A 7 -0.67 2.49 6.48
N ALA A 8 0.39 3.16 6.02
CA ALA A 8 1.20 2.73 4.87
C ALA A 8 2.72 2.77 5.13
N ALA A 9 3.15 2.75 6.41
CA ALA A 9 4.57 2.84 6.78
C ALA A 9 5.27 1.48 6.99
N GLY A 10 4.53 0.37 6.92
CA GLY A 10 5.07 -0.97 7.18
C GLY A 10 6.10 -1.42 6.14
N ALA A 11 7.17 -2.08 6.58
CA ALA A 11 8.22 -2.62 5.71
C ALA A 11 7.79 -3.88 4.93
N GLY A 12 6.72 -4.57 5.37
CA GLY A 12 6.20 -5.73 4.64
C GLY A 12 7.10 -6.98 4.69
N SER A 13 7.84 -7.22 5.79
CA SER A 13 8.83 -8.31 5.90
C SER A 13 8.33 -9.73 5.61
N ARG A 14 7.01 -9.98 5.72
CA ARG A 14 6.38 -11.26 5.41
C ARG A 14 5.75 -11.32 4.01
N PHE A 15 5.82 -10.23 3.26
CA PHE A 15 5.20 -10.11 1.94
C PHE A 15 6.00 -10.83 0.85
N GLY A 16 7.28 -11.12 1.09
CA GLY A 16 8.11 -11.88 0.16
C GLY A 16 8.61 -11.08 -1.05
N ASP A 17 8.52 -9.75 -0.98
CA ASP A 17 9.04 -8.83 -1.98
C ASP A 17 10.03 -7.86 -1.31
N ASN A 18 11.00 -7.35 -2.08
CA ASN A 18 11.93 -6.30 -1.65
C ASN A 18 11.28 -4.92 -1.63
N THR A 19 10.11 -4.78 -2.24
CA THR A 19 9.32 -3.55 -2.24
C THR A 19 8.30 -3.57 -1.08
N PRO A 20 8.22 -2.52 -0.23
CA PRO A 20 7.16 -2.41 0.77
C PRO A 20 5.78 -2.56 0.12
N LYS A 21 4.93 -3.42 0.71
CA LYS A 21 3.68 -3.89 0.09
C LYS A 21 2.80 -2.78 -0.48
N GLN A 22 2.67 -1.66 0.21
CA GLN A 22 1.86 -0.51 -0.21
C GLN A 22 2.25 0.04 -1.60
N PHE A 23 3.50 -0.19 -2.03
CA PHE A 23 4.00 0.22 -3.34
C PHE A 23 4.05 -0.91 -4.37
N ALA A 24 3.80 -2.16 -3.97
CA ALA A 24 3.69 -3.29 -4.90
C ALA A 24 2.52 -3.06 -5.87
N LYS A 25 2.70 -3.43 -7.14
CA LYS A 25 1.68 -3.25 -8.17
C LYS A 25 0.65 -4.38 -8.12
N LEU A 26 -0.63 -4.01 -8.05
CA LEU A 26 -1.79 -4.87 -8.28
C LEU A 26 -2.54 -4.34 -9.50
N ALA A 27 -2.72 -5.16 -10.53
CA ALA A 27 -3.36 -4.75 -11.78
C ALA A 27 -2.75 -3.46 -12.39
N GLY A 28 -1.42 -3.35 -12.35
CA GLY A 28 -0.68 -2.23 -12.93
C GLY A 28 -0.58 -0.97 -12.05
N LEU A 29 -1.33 -0.88 -10.95
CA LEU A 29 -1.28 0.27 -10.03
C LEU A 29 -0.77 -0.15 -8.63
N PRO A 30 -0.10 0.73 -7.88
CA PRO A 30 0.28 0.43 -6.49
C PRO A 30 -0.94 0.08 -5.63
N ILE A 31 -0.78 -0.86 -4.69
CA ILE A 31 -1.84 -1.19 -3.72
C ILE A 31 -2.37 0.07 -3.02
N LEU A 32 -1.50 1.03 -2.66
CA LEU A 32 -1.90 2.29 -2.03
C LEU A 32 -2.88 3.11 -2.90
N VAL A 33 -2.74 3.06 -4.23
CA VAL A 33 -3.65 3.78 -5.14
C VAL A 33 -5.04 3.14 -5.14
N HIS A 34 -5.13 1.81 -5.04
CA HIS A 34 -6.42 1.14 -4.88
C HIS A 34 -7.06 1.43 -3.52
N THR A 35 -6.27 1.60 -2.46
CA THR A 35 -6.79 1.97 -1.13
C THR A 35 -7.38 3.39 -1.09
N LEU A 36 -6.94 4.28 -1.97
CA LEU A 36 -7.36 5.68 -2.03
C LEU A 36 -8.58 5.95 -2.93
N LYS A 37 -8.94 5.02 -3.82
CA LYS A 37 -10.05 5.14 -4.78
C LYS A 37 -11.33 4.56 -4.21
#